data_AF-A0A4Y8D7P8-F1
#
_entry.id   AF-A0A4Y8D7P8-F1
#
_cell.length_a   1.000
_cell.length_b   1.000
_cell.length_c   1.000
_cell.angle_alpha   90.00
_cell.angle_beta   90.00
_cell.angle_gamma   90.00
#
_symmetry.space_group_name_H-M   'P 1'
#
loop_
_entity.id
_entity.type
_entity.pdbx_description
1 polymer ?
#
loop_
_entity_poly.entity_id
_entity_poly.type
_entity_poly.pdbx_seq_one_letter_code
_entity_poly.pdbx_strand_id
1 'polypeptide(L)'
;MRFSSTTVIALFVACATANPLIPVLSSRDTSAPESSSVIPSYTVLNNYCENAGPNAYVGVQYDNGVITSYDYNQCYPYTVNGSTALQAVFCKSVICENCAGDDCTDPNLTLTVPRSLTLVNPWGLVTIILGKGAMCQKLPLVRPVKSFNEPKLSIGNN
;
A
#
# COMPACT_ATOMS: atom_id res chain seq x y z
N MET A 1 51.51 -7.49 58.68
CA MET A 1 51.37 -7.03 57.28
C MET A 1 52.25 -7.91 56.40
N ARG A 2 51.74 -8.37 55.25
CA ARG A 2 52.35 -9.41 54.39
C ARG A 2 53.46 -8.85 53.50
N PHE A 3 54.45 -9.70 53.22
CA PHE A 3 55.54 -9.53 52.24
C PHE A 3 55.01 -9.49 50.79
N SER A 4 55.69 -8.76 49.88
CA SER A 4 56.40 -9.36 48.73
C SER A 4 56.86 -8.36 47.65
N SER A 5 58.12 -8.55 47.28
CA SER A 5 58.79 -8.50 45.96
C SER A 5 58.64 -7.33 44.97
N THR A 6 59.83 -6.83 44.66
CA THR A 6 60.34 -6.00 43.55
C THR A 6 59.92 -6.47 42.16
N THR A 7 59.66 -5.54 41.24
CA THR A 7 59.99 -5.71 39.80
C THR A 7 60.25 -4.34 39.15
N VAL A 8 61.48 -4.18 38.64
CA VAL A 8 61.90 -3.09 37.75
C VAL A 8 61.57 -3.51 36.32
N ILE A 9 60.85 -2.69 35.54
CA ILE A 9 60.70 -2.90 34.10
C ILE A 9 60.91 -1.58 33.35
N ALA A 10 61.76 -1.68 32.33
CA ALA A 10 62.43 -0.63 31.59
C ALA A 10 61.54 0.17 30.63
N LEU A 11 61.89 1.45 30.47
CA LEU A 11 61.46 2.33 29.40
C LEU A 11 62.11 1.91 28.08
N PHE A 12 61.29 1.53 27.10
CA PHE A 12 61.71 1.47 25.71
C PHE A 12 60.95 2.52 24.91
N VAL A 13 61.68 3.56 24.51
CA VAL A 13 61.30 4.51 23.47
C VAL A 13 61.42 3.76 22.14
N ALA A 14 60.29 3.54 21.48
CA ALA A 14 60.27 3.08 20.09
C ALA A 14 60.02 4.28 19.17
N CYS A 15 61.06 4.70 18.44
CA CYS A 15 60.90 5.44 17.20
C CYS A 15 60.23 4.51 16.18
N ALA A 16 58.99 4.79 15.80
CA ALA A 16 58.37 4.18 14.63
C ALA A 16 58.18 5.26 13.57
N THR A 17 58.84 5.01 12.44
CA THR A 17 58.86 5.74 11.18
C THR A 17 57.48 6.03 10.63
N ALA A 18 57.30 7.24 10.10
CA ALA A 18 56.10 7.65 9.37
C ALA A 18 55.88 6.78 8.11
N ASN A 19 54.79 6.00 8.10
CA ASN A 19 54.20 5.45 6.89
C ASN A 19 53.02 6.35 6.49
N PRO A 20 52.95 6.92 5.28
CA PRO A 20 51.73 7.53 4.79
C PRO A 20 50.82 6.39 4.30
N LEU A 21 50.10 5.74 5.21
CA LEU A 21 49.01 4.85 4.80
C LEU A 21 47.84 5.72 4.37
N ILE A 22 47.69 5.83 3.06
CA ILE A 22 46.51 6.32 2.34
C ILE A 22 45.24 5.79 3.03
N PRO A 23 44.29 6.64 3.43
CA PRO A 23 42.97 6.15 3.79
C PRO A 23 42.31 5.71 2.49
N VAL A 24 42.39 4.43 2.16
CA VAL A 24 41.51 3.83 1.17
C VAL A 24 40.12 3.95 1.77
N LEU A 25 39.34 4.92 1.30
CA LEU A 25 37.89 4.93 1.48
C LEU A 25 37.39 3.58 1.01
N SER A 26 37.03 2.71 1.96
CA SER A 26 36.19 1.57 1.66
C SER A 26 34.80 2.12 1.40
N SER A 27 34.57 2.58 0.18
CA SER A 27 33.23 2.74 -0.35
C SER A 27 32.62 1.35 -0.37
N ARG A 28 31.99 0.96 0.75
CA ARG A 28 30.88 0.02 0.67
C ARG A 28 29.79 0.76 -0.09
N ASP A 29 29.82 0.62 -1.41
CA ASP A 29 28.60 0.56 -2.20
C ASP A 29 27.81 -0.64 -1.69
N THR A 30 27.18 -0.45 -0.53
CA THR A 30 26.01 -1.22 -0.17
C THR A 30 24.94 -0.69 -1.09
N SER A 31 24.93 -1.17 -2.33
CA SER A 31 23.73 -1.19 -3.15
C SER A 31 22.72 -2.00 -2.34
N ALA A 32 21.95 -1.31 -1.51
CA ALA A 32 20.72 -1.85 -0.98
C ALA A 32 19.95 -2.37 -2.19
N PRO A 33 19.38 -3.59 -2.15
CA PRO A 33 18.45 -3.99 -3.19
C PRO A 33 17.37 -2.90 -3.21
N GLU A 34 17.36 -2.10 -4.27
CA GLU A 34 16.19 -1.29 -4.59
C GLU A 34 15.07 -2.32 -4.77
N SER A 35 14.24 -2.47 -3.75
CA SER A 35 12.93 -3.07 -3.91
C SER A 35 12.16 -2.14 -4.84
N SER A 36 12.41 -2.28 -6.14
CA SER A 36 11.59 -1.71 -7.19
C SER A 36 10.24 -2.38 -7.04
N SER A 37 9.34 -1.71 -6.33
CA SER A 37 7.99 -2.21 -6.20
C SER A 37 7.33 -2.08 -7.55
N VAL A 38 7.31 -3.20 -8.28
CA VAL A 38 6.69 -3.29 -9.60
C VAL A 38 5.19 -3.22 -9.39
N ILE A 39 4.60 -2.07 -9.72
CA ILE A 39 3.14 -1.92 -9.79
C ILE A 39 2.65 -2.82 -10.93
N PRO A 40 1.82 -3.85 -10.68
CA PRO A 40 1.39 -4.75 -11.73
C PRO A 40 0.47 -4.03 -12.69
N SER A 41 0.35 -4.56 -13.91
CA SER A 41 -0.59 -3.98 -14.88
C SER A 41 -2.04 -4.12 -14.38
N TYR A 42 -2.89 -3.18 -14.80
CA TYR A 42 -4.35 -3.26 -14.58
C TYR A 42 -4.91 -4.65 -14.89
N THR A 43 -4.50 -5.23 -16.03
CA THR A 43 -5.00 -6.52 -16.51
C THR A 43 -4.69 -7.66 -15.54
N VAL A 44 -3.51 -7.63 -14.89
CA VAL A 44 -3.13 -8.66 -13.91
C VAL A 44 -4.04 -8.61 -12.70
N LEU A 45 -4.25 -7.44 -12.07
CA LEU A 45 -5.12 -7.33 -10.90
C LEU A 45 -6.60 -7.54 -11.25
N ASN A 46 -7.06 -7.03 -12.40
CA ASN A 46 -8.43 -7.24 -12.85
C ASN A 46 -8.71 -8.74 -13.03
N ASN A 47 -7.84 -9.47 -13.74
CA ASN A 47 -8.02 -10.89 -13.95
C ASN A 47 -7.92 -11.68 -12.63
N TYR A 48 -7.01 -11.29 -11.73
CA TYR A 48 -6.93 -11.88 -10.39
C TYR A 48 -8.26 -11.72 -9.63
N CYS A 49 -8.80 -10.50 -9.61
CA CYS A 49 -10.08 -10.19 -8.97
C CYS A 49 -11.25 -10.97 -9.58
N GLU A 50 -11.35 -11.05 -10.91
CA GLU A 50 -12.42 -11.77 -11.58
C GLU A 50 -12.36 -13.29 -11.35
N ASN A 51 -11.15 -13.85 -11.25
CA ASN A 51 -10.93 -15.27 -11.00
C ASN A 51 -11.05 -15.67 -9.52
N ALA A 52 -10.95 -14.72 -8.57
CA ALA A 52 -11.05 -14.98 -7.14
C ALA A 52 -12.46 -15.44 -6.71
N GLY A 53 -13.49 -15.10 -7.50
CA GLY A 53 -14.82 -15.66 -7.36
C GLY A 53 -15.96 -14.64 -7.50
N PRO A 54 -17.23 -15.09 -7.33
CA PRO A 54 -18.39 -14.25 -7.56
C PRO A 54 -18.58 -13.16 -6.49
N ASN A 55 -17.92 -13.23 -5.34
CA ASN A 55 -18.01 -12.23 -4.28
C ASN A 55 -16.82 -11.27 -4.22
N ALA A 56 -15.72 -11.60 -4.89
CA ALA A 56 -14.56 -10.72 -4.97
C ALA A 56 -14.94 -9.47 -5.78
N TYR A 57 -14.59 -8.30 -5.26
CA TYR A 57 -14.91 -7.02 -5.89
C TYR A 57 -13.67 -6.17 -6.21
N VAL A 58 -12.56 -6.42 -5.51
CA VAL A 58 -11.30 -5.71 -5.68
C VAL A 58 -10.13 -6.68 -5.62
N GLY A 59 -9.17 -6.49 -6.53
CA GLY A 59 -7.83 -7.08 -6.45
C GLY A 59 -6.85 -6.01 -6.00
N VAL A 60 -5.91 -6.36 -5.11
CA VAL A 60 -5.01 -5.42 -4.45
C VAL A 60 -3.59 -5.95 -4.48
N GLN A 61 -2.63 -5.08 -4.78
CA GLN A 61 -1.20 -5.32 -4.65
C GLN A 61 -0.65 -4.52 -3.46
N TYR A 62 0.04 -5.21 -2.56
CA TYR A 62 0.82 -4.59 -1.49
C TYR A 62 2.29 -4.39 -1.90
N ASP A 63 3.00 -3.48 -1.23
CA ASP A 63 4.40 -3.14 -1.53
C ASP A 63 5.41 -4.29 -1.36
N ASN A 64 5.05 -5.35 -0.65
CA ASN A 64 5.83 -6.58 -0.52
C ASN A 64 5.68 -7.54 -1.71
N GLY A 65 4.96 -7.15 -2.77
CA GLY A 65 4.74 -8.01 -3.93
C GLY A 65 3.58 -9.01 -3.76
N VAL A 66 2.87 -9.03 -2.64
CA VAL A 66 1.68 -9.88 -2.46
C VAL A 66 0.44 -9.29 -3.13
N ILE A 67 -0.18 -10.08 -4.02
CA ILE A 67 -1.51 -9.83 -4.59
C ILE A 67 -2.57 -10.57 -3.77
N THR A 68 -3.66 -9.88 -3.46
CA THR A 68 -4.84 -10.48 -2.81
C THR A 68 -6.14 -9.92 -3.39
N SER A 69 -7.27 -10.46 -2.97
CA SER A 69 -8.61 -9.97 -3.30
C SER A 69 -9.47 -9.91 -2.05
N TYR A 70 -10.46 -9.01 -2.06
CA TYR A 70 -11.43 -8.89 -0.97
C TYR A 70 -12.84 -9.14 -1.47
N ASP A 71 -13.60 -9.90 -0.67
CA ASP A 71 -15.02 -10.15 -0.89
C ASP A 71 -15.88 -9.05 -0.26
N TYR A 72 -17.11 -8.93 -0.75
CA TYR A 72 -18.11 -8.06 -0.14
C TYR A 72 -18.22 -8.28 1.37
N ASN A 73 -18.35 -7.18 2.12
CA ASN A 73 -18.42 -7.16 3.58
C ASN A 73 -17.18 -7.70 4.32
N GLN A 74 -16.06 -7.91 3.63
CA GLN A 74 -14.78 -8.09 4.30
C GLN A 74 -14.12 -6.73 4.52
N CYS A 75 -13.40 -6.60 5.63
CA CYS A 75 -12.52 -5.47 5.84
C CYS A 75 -11.33 -5.57 4.89
N TYR A 76 -11.16 -4.55 4.06
CA TYR A 76 -10.02 -4.34 3.19
C TYR A 76 -9.09 -3.31 3.86
N PRO A 77 -8.05 -3.75 4.59
CA PRO A 77 -7.07 -2.86 5.20
C PRO A 77 -6.11 -2.32 4.14
N TYR A 78 -5.76 -1.03 4.25
CA TYR A 78 -4.80 -0.39 3.36
C TYR A 78 -3.34 -0.69 3.73
N THR A 79 -3.11 -1.31 4.88
CA THR A 79 -1.81 -1.83 5.29
C THR A 79 -1.97 -3.22 5.89
N VAL A 80 -1.16 -4.19 5.46
CA VAL A 80 -1.13 -5.56 6.01
C VAL A 80 0.30 -5.90 6.40
N ASN A 81 0.54 -6.26 7.66
CA ASN A 81 1.88 -6.60 8.18
C ASN A 81 2.95 -5.53 7.88
N GLY A 82 2.56 -4.24 7.91
CA GLY A 82 3.44 -3.11 7.61
C GLY A 82 3.60 -2.79 6.12
N SER A 83 3.04 -3.61 5.22
CA SER A 83 3.04 -3.36 3.78
C SER A 83 1.81 -2.57 3.35
N THR A 84 2.00 -1.45 2.65
CA THR A 84 0.93 -0.58 2.18
C THR A 84 0.38 -1.05 0.83
N ALA A 85 -0.94 -0.94 0.64
CA ALA A 85 -1.60 -1.17 -0.62
C ALA A 85 -1.12 -0.13 -1.64
N LEU A 86 -0.44 -0.58 -2.69
CA LEU A 86 0.10 0.26 -3.76
C LEU A 86 -0.91 0.49 -4.87
N GLN A 87 -1.69 -0.54 -5.17
CA GLN A 87 -2.66 -0.50 -6.24
C GLN A 87 -3.85 -1.39 -5.91
N ALA A 88 -5.05 -0.89 -6.19
CA ALA A 88 -6.28 -1.65 -6.14
C ALA A 88 -7.04 -1.50 -7.47
N VAL A 89 -7.56 -2.59 -8.00
CA VAL A 89 -8.40 -2.61 -9.20
C VAL A 89 -9.75 -3.21 -8.84
N PHE A 90 -10.80 -2.41 -9.04
CA PHE A 90 -12.17 -2.81 -8.74
C PHE A 90 -12.77 -3.55 -9.92
N CYS A 91 -12.86 -4.88 -9.85
CA CYS A 91 -13.53 -5.66 -10.90
C CYS A 91 -15.06 -5.61 -10.77
N LYS A 92 -15.62 -5.01 -9.72
CA LYS A 92 -17.08 -4.80 -9.55
C LYS A 92 -17.36 -3.42 -8.98
N SER A 93 -18.52 -2.86 -9.33
CA SER A 93 -18.98 -1.59 -8.76
C SER A 93 -19.51 -1.80 -7.35
N VAL A 94 -19.12 -0.94 -6.41
CA VAL A 94 -19.37 -1.09 -4.97
C VAL A 94 -19.71 0.24 -4.29
N ILE A 95 -20.31 0.16 -3.11
CA ILE A 95 -20.33 1.27 -2.14
C ILE A 95 -19.37 0.88 -1.03
N CYS A 96 -18.37 1.71 -0.78
CA CYS A 96 -17.36 1.49 0.26
C CYS A 96 -17.55 2.49 1.39
N GLU A 97 -17.55 1.99 2.61
CA GLU A 97 -17.42 2.76 3.83
C GLU A 97 -15.96 2.67 4.27
N ASN A 98 -15.25 3.78 4.18
CA ASN A 98 -13.87 3.86 4.63
C ASN A 98 -13.82 4.05 6.13
N CYS A 99 -12.78 3.52 6.75
CA CYS A 99 -12.62 3.46 8.20
C CYS A 99 -11.34 4.18 8.63
N ALA A 100 -11.37 4.82 9.80
CA ALA A 100 -10.19 5.46 10.38
C ALA A 100 -9.15 4.43 10.87
N GLY A 101 -9.63 3.27 11.35
CA GLY A 101 -8.85 2.10 11.74
C GLY A 101 -8.66 1.07 10.62
N ASP A 102 -7.72 0.16 10.81
CA ASP A 102 -7.40 -0.98 9.92
C ASP A 102 -8.29 -2.21 10.18
N ASP A 103 -9.00 -2.23 11.31
CA ASP A 103 -9.98 -3.26 11.69
C ASP A 103 -11.40 -2.99 11.14
N CYS A 104 -11.57 -1.86 10.45
CA CYS A 104 -12.83 -1.38 9.90
C CYS A 104 -13.96 -1.19 10.94
N THR A 105 -13.65 -0.90 12.21
CA THR A 105 -14.68 -0.71 13.25
C THR A 105 -15.15 0.74 13.42
N ASP A 106 -14.38 1.70 12.91
CA ASP A 106 -14.62 3.14 13.03
C ASP A 106 -14.87 3.79 11.65
N PRO A 107 -16.12 3.81 11.17
CA PRO A 107 -16.45 4.35 9.85
C PRO A 107 -16.29 5.88 9.78
N ASN A 108 -15.83 6.37 8.63
CA ASN A 108 -15.50 7.78 8.42
C ASN A 108 -16.15 8.36 7.15
N LEU A 109 -15.99 7.68 6.01
CA LEU A 109 -16.35 8.24 4.71
C LEU A 109 -16.93 7.20 3.74
N THR A 110 -18.15 7.44 3.26
CA THR A 110 -18.82 6.56 2.29
C THR A 110 -18.68 7.07 0.86
N LEU A 111 -18.27 6.20 -0.06
CA LEU A 111 -18.03 6.52 -1.47
C LEU A 111 -18.58 5.41 -2.37
N THR A 112 -19.11 5.80 -3.53
CA THR A 112 -19.42 4.84 -4.60
C THR A 112 -18.23 4.68 -5.52
N VAL A 113 -17.79 3.44 -5.74
CA VAL A 113 -16.65 3.11 -6.59
C VAL A 113 -17.13 2.31 -7.81
N PRO A 114 -16.94 2.82 -9.04
CA PRO A 114 -17.34 2.10 -10.24
C PRO A 114 -16.37 0.94 -10.55
N ARG A 115 -16.89 -0.09 -11.23
CA ARG A 115 -16.07 -1.14 -11.85
C ARG A 115 -15.03 -0.52 -12.79
N SER A 116 -13.90 -1.19 -12.90
CA SER A 116 -12.72 -0.80 -13.67
C SER A 116 -11.98 0.43 -13.12
N LEU A 117 -12.41 0.99 -11.98
CA LEU A 117 -11.61 1.99 -11.29
C LEU A 117 -10.31 1.36 -10.81
N THR A 118 -9.20 2.08 -11.00
CA THR A 118 -7.91 1.77 -10.40
C THR A 118 -7.58 2.85 -9.39
N LEU A 119 -7.32 2.44 -8.16
CA LEU A 119 -6.76 3.31 -7.13
C LEU A 119 -5.26 3.03 -7.06
N VAL A 120 -4.44 4.03 -7.38
CA VAL A 120 -2.99 3.95 -7.24
C VAL A 120 -2.61 4.82 -6.04
N ASN A 121 -1.84 4.24 -5.13
CA ASN A 121 -1.42 4.88 -3.89
C ASN A 121 0.12 5.01 -3.87
N PRO A 122 0.69 5.94 -4.65
CA PRO A 122 2.10 6.21 -4.54
C PRO A 122 2.37 6.79 -3.14
N TRP A 123 3.24 6.14 -2.36
CA TRP A 123 3.69 6.59 -1.04
C TRP A 123 2.63 6.71 0.08
N GLY A 124 1.54 5.96 0.03
CA GLY A 124 0.62 5.88 1.18
C GLY A 124 -0.34 7.07 1.33
N LEU A 125 -0.41 8.01 0.37
CA LEU A 125 -1.30 9.17 0.42
C LEU A 125 -2.78 8.81 0.60
N VAL A 126 -3.21 7.68 0.04
CA VAL A 126 -4.58 7.17 0.21
C VAL A 126 -4.90 6.94 1.69
N THR A 127 -3.93 6.51 2.49
CA THR A 127 -4.16 6.29 3.93
C THR A 127 -4.36 7.57 4.74
N ILE A 128 -3.90 8.70 4.21
CA ILE A 128 -4.02 10.00 4.87
C ILE A 128 -5.43 10.57 4.65
N ILE A 129 -6.01 10.34 3.48
CA ILE A 129 -7.28 10.97 3.06
C ILE A 129 -8.48 10.04 3.29
N LEU A 130 -8.33 8.75 2.98
CA LEU A 130 -9.42 7.78 3.09
C LEU A 130 -9.43 7.03 4.42
N GLY A 131 -8.40 7.15 5.26
CA GLY A 131 -8.27 6.36 6.49
C GLY A 131 -7.43 5.11 6.30
N LYS A 132 -7.65 4.04 7.08
CA LYS A 132 -6.76 2.87 7.11
C LYS A 132 -7.35 1.59 6.52
N GLY A 133 -8.62 1.61 6.13
CA GLY A 133 -9.27 0.50 5.44
C GLY A 133 -10.64 0.88 4.92
N ALA A 134 -11.32 -0.10 4.31
CA ALA A 134 -12.70 0.04 3.91
C ALA A 134 -13.47 -1.27 3.97
N MET A 135 -14.77 -1.19 4.22
CA MET A 135 -15.73 -2.27 3.98
C MET A 135 -16.62 -1.90 2.80
N CYS A 136 -16.69 -2.77 1.80
CA CYS A 136 -17.46 -2.51 0.60
C CYS A 136 -18.60 -3.50 0.41
N GLN A 137 -19.72 -2.97 -0.05
CA GLN A 137 -20.96 -3.70 -0.29
C GLN A 137 -21.33 -3.66 -1.78
N LYS A 138 -22.19 -4.60 -2.18
CA LYS A 138 -22.82 -4.55 -3.50
C LYS A 138 -23.62 -3.25 -3.61
N LEU A 139 -23.52 -2.59 -4.77
CA LEU A 139 -24.45 -1.51 -5.08
C LEU A 139 -25.89 -2.05 -4.93
N PRO A 140 -26.78 -1.32 -4.24
CA PRO A 140 -28.18 -1.66 -4.24
C PRO A 140 -28.64 -1.73 -5.69
N LEU A 141 -29.34 -2.82 -6.04
CA LEU A 141 -29.95 -2.95 -7.35
C LEU A 141 -30.96 -1.81 -7.50
N VAL A 142 -30.53 -0.70 -8.10
CA VAL A 142 -31.45 0.31 -8.60
C VAL A 142 -32.21 -0.42 -9.69
N ARG A 143 -33.46 -0.80 -9.42
CA ARG A 143 -34.38 -1.24 -10.48
C ARG A 143 -34.31 -0.18 -11.57
N PRO A 144 -34.24 -0.54 -12.86
CA PRO A 144 -34.12 0.45 -13.92
C PRO A 144 -35.19 1.51 -13.70
N VAL A 145 -34.73 2.76 -13.56
CA VAL A 145 -35.59 3.94 -13.58
C VAL A 145 -36.44 3.78 -14.85
N LYS A 146 -37.75 3.60 -14.69
CA LYS A 146 -38.66 3.73 -15.83
C LYS A 146 -38.33 5.06 -16.48
N SER A 147 -37.89 5.01 -17.74
CA SER A 147 -37.70 6.15 -18.63
C SER A 147 -38.67 7.27 -18.25
N PHE A 148 -38.15 8.33 -17.63
CA PHE A 148 -38.93 9.54 -17.44
C PHE A 148 -38.91 10.23 -18.80
N ASN A 149 -40.08 10.21 -19.45
CA ASN A 149 -40.33 10.69 -20.80
C ASN A 149 -39.54 11.97 -21.14
N GLU A 150 -38.90 11.97 -22.29
CA GLU A 150 -38.45 13.20 -22.96
C GLU A 150 -39.65 14.17 -23.05
N PRO A 151 -39.50 15.44 -22.67
CA PRO A 151 -40.51 16.43 -22.95
C PRO A 151 -40.56 16.66 -24.47
N LYS A 152 -41.65 16.24 -25.11
CA LYS A 152 -41.98 16.67 -26.48
C LYS A 152 -42.10 18.20 -26.49
N LEU A 153 -41.15 18.87 -27.12
CA LEU A 153 -41.24 20.27 -27.49
C LEU A 153 -42.36 20.42 -28.53
N SER A 154 -43.55 20.80 -28.11
CA SER A 154 -44.60 21.25 -29.02
C SER A 154 -44.34 22.70 -29.41
N ILE A 155 -43.77 22.90 -30.60
CA ILE A 155 -43.72 24.20 -31.27
C ILE A 155 -45.15 24.53 -31.70
N GLY A 156 -45.79 25.47 -31.00
CA GLY A 156 -47.05 26.08 -31.44
C GLY A 156 -46.74 27.23 -32.38
N ASN A 157 -47.11 27.09 -33.65
CA ASN A 157 -47.23 28.21 -34.58
C ASN A 157 -48.64 28.78 -34.46
N ASN A 158 -48.75 30.06 -34.10
CA ASN A 158 -49.86 30.94 -34.43
C ASN A 158 -49.32 32.36 -34.62
#